data_AF-A0A1Q5PJW3-F1
#
_entry.id   AF-A0A1Q5PJW3-F1
#
_cell.length_a   1.000
_cell.length_b   1.000
_cell.length_c   1.000
_cell.angle_alpha   90.00
_cell.angle_beta   90.00
_cell.angle_gamma   90.00
#
_symmetry.space_group_name_H-M   'P 1'
#
loop_
_entity.id
_entity.type
_entity.pdbx_description
1 polymer ?
#
loop_
_entity_poly.entity_id
_entity_poly.type
_entity_poly.pdbx_seq_one_letter_code
_entity_poly.pdbx_strand_id
1 'polypeptide(L)'
;MFLPDTPYLYGFLRIEECITLMARYFSDFSIERAYTLIDELGLDERKRVNALSKGMGEQLSLSLMLARDNDVYLFDEPLAAVDPVTRDALVKIIRAYLPPGAVTILSTHLIFGLQDLFDSCMVLHDGKLILQEQIASAEDRANLENMVKEAILGG
;
A
#
# COMPACT_ATOMS: atom_id res chain seq x y z
N MET A 1 -11.20 4.19 -0.35
CA MET A 1 -10.39 4.68 -1.48
C MET A 1 -9.58 3.52 -2.07
N PHE A 2 -9.29 3.56 -3.38
CA PHE A 2 -8.65 2.47 -4.14
C PHE A 2 -7.31 2.91 -4.75
N LEU A 3 -6.24 2.13 -4.51
CA LEU A 3 -4.92 2.28 -5.12
C LEU A 3 -4.72 1.15 -6.13
N PRO A 4 -4.74 1.42 -7.46
CA PRO A 4 -4.46 0.41 -8.47
C PRO A 4 -2.95 0.11 -8.62
N ASP A 5 -2.59 -1.08 -9.11
CA ASP A 5 -1.21 -1.45 -9.53
C ASP A 5 -0.75 -0.67 -10.79
N THR A 6 -1.69 -0.08 -11.52
CA THR A 6 -1.36 0.76 -12.67
C THR A 6 -1.22 2.24 -12.30
N PRO A 7 -0.23 2.97 -12.85
CA PRO A 7 -0.11 4.41 -12.63
C PRO A 7 -1.40 5.17 -12.99
N TYR A 8 -1.93 5.94 -12.05
CA TYR A 8 -3.15 6.75 -12.24
C TYR A 8 -2.90 8.27 -12.22
N LEU A 9 -1.68 8.69 -11.84
CA LEU A 9 -1.30 10.09 -11.77
C LEU A 9 -0.87 10.63 -13.14
N TYR A 10 -1.19 11.88 -13.42
CA TYR A 10 -0.78 12.54 -14.66
C TYR A 10 0.73 12.82 -14.65
N GLY A 11 1.45 12.21 -15.59
CA GLY A 11 2.92 12.28 -15.67
C GLY A 11 3.52 13.69 -15.74
N PHE A 12 2.76 14.67 -16.26
CA PHE A 12 3.25 16.05 -16.41
C PHE A 12 3.20 16.88 -15.12
N LEU A 13 2.43 16.45 -14.12
CA LEU A 13 2.29 17.13 -12.84
C LEU A 13 3.55 16.94 -11.98
N ARG A 14 3.87 17.95 -11.18
CA ARG A 14 4.79 17.84 -10.04
C ARG A 14 4.09 17.20 -8.84
N ILE A 15 4.86 16.61 -7.93
CA ILE A 15 4.32 16.02 -6.69
C ILE A 15 3.48 17.04 -5.92
N GLU A 16 3.96 18.27 -5.76
CA GLU A 16 3.19 19.37 -5.13
C GLU A 16 1.84 19.65 -5.83
N GLU A 17 1.80 19.50 -7.16
CA GLU A 17 0.60 19.70 -7.96
C GLU A 17 -0.36 18.51 -7.79
N CYS A 18 0.16 17.29 -7.62
CA CYS A 18 -0.64 16.13 -7.25
C CYS A 18 -1.27 16.31 -5.86
N ILE A 19 -0.52 16.77 -4.86
CA ILE A 19 -1.05 17.06 -3.52
C ILE A 19 -2.17 18.11 -3.60
N THR A 20 -1.92 19.20 -4.33
CA THR A 20 -2.92 20.26 -4.57
C THR A 20 -4.16 19.72 -5.27
N LEU A 21 -3.99 18.84 -6.26
CA LEU A 21 -5.10 18.21 -6.98
C LEU A 21 -5.95 17.36 -6.04
N MET A 22 -5.32 16.49 -5.25
CA MET A 22 -6.02 15.60 -4.30
C MET A 22 -6.80 16.42 -3.27
N ALA A 23 -6.19 17.45 -2.68
CA ALA A 23 -6.85 18.34 -1.72
C ALA A 23 -8.06 19.09 -2.28
N ARG A 24 -8.09 19.33 -3.59
CA ARG A 24 -9.24 19.96 -4.27
C ARG A 24 -10.39 18.98 -4.52
N TYR A 25 -10.08 17.70 -4.72
CA TYR A 25 -11.10 16.68 -5.00
C TYR A 25 -11.66 16.03 -3.74
N PHE A 26 -10.87 15.97 -2.67
CA PHE A 26 -11.18 15.19 -1.48
C PHE A 26 -11.15 16.10 -0.24
N SER A 27 -12.32 16.27 0.40
CA SER A 27 -12.46 17.11 1.60
C SER A 27 -11.80 16.52 2.85
N ASP A 28 -11.55 15.22 2.84
CA ASP A 28 -10.87 14.42 3.88
C ASP A 28 -9.37 14.27 3.63
N PHE A 29 -8.81 14.97 2.63
CA PHE A 29 -7.37 14.92 2.33
C PHE A 29 -6.60 15.92 3.19
N SER A 30 -5.59 15.45 3.90
CA SER A 30 -4.68 16.27 4.69
C SER A 30 -3.42 16.62 3.89
N ILE A 31 -3.32 17.89 3.48
CA ILE A 31 -2.13 18.44 2.81
C ILE A 31 -0.89 18.29 3.71
N GLU A 32 -1.04 18.59 5.00
CA GLU A 32 0.05 18.47 5.98
C GLU A 32 0.57 17.04 6.03
N ARG A 33 -0.32 16.05 6.19
CA ARG A 33 0.03 14.63 6.22
C ARG A 33 0.71 14.19 4.92
N ALA A 34 0.23 14.66 3.78
CA ALA A 34 0.84 14.37 2.49
C ALA A 34 2.30 14.84 2.43
N TYR A 35 2.58 16.09 2.85
CA TYR A 35 3.95 16.60 2.87
C TYR A 35 4.83 15.86 3.88
N THR A 36 4.30 15.49 5.05
CA THR A 36 5.04 14.65 6.02
C THR A 36 5.45 13.31 5.40
N LEU A 37 4.53 12.62 4.73
CA LEU A 37 4.80 11.33 4.09
C LEU A 37 5.84 11.43 2.96
N ILE A 38 5.73 12.47 2.13
CA ILE A 38 6.68 12.73 1.03
C ILE A 38 8.08 13.04 1.57
N ASP A 39 8.18 13.80 2.66
CA ASP A 39 9.45 14.12 3.34
C ASP A 39 10.07 12.87 4.01
N GLU A 40 9.28 12.07 4.73
CA GLU A 40 9.72 10.79 5.32
C GLU A 40 10.30 9.83 4.27
N LEU A 41 9.79 9.89 3.04
CA LEU A 41 10.23 9.06 1.91
C LEU A 41 11.34 9.72 1.06
N GLY A 42 11.76 10.94 1.39
CA GLY A 42 12.81 11.66 0.67
C GLY A 42 12.43 12.00 -0.77
N LEU A 43 11.15 12.17 -1.05
CA LEU A 43 10.65 12.54 -2.37
C LEU A 43 10.71 14.06 -2.56
N ASP A 44 11.34 14.53 -3.64
CA ASP A 44 11.43 15.97 -3.98
C ASP A 44 10.11 16.43 -4.60
N GLU A 45 9.37 17.30 -3.89
CA GLU A 45 8.03 17.75 -4.26
C GLU A 45 7.98 18.49 -5.62
N ARG A 46 9.13 18.97 -6.09
CA ARG A 46 9.30 19.68 -7.36
C ARG A 46 9.51 18.75 -8.55
N LYS A 47 9.75 17.45 -8.32
CA LYS A 47 9.87 16.48 -9.41
C LYS A 47 8.53 16.22 -10.07
N ARG A 48 8.57 16.03 -11.39
CA ARG A 48 7.42 15.58 -12.17
C ARG A 48 7.20 14.08 -11.99
N VAL A 49 5.95 13.64 -12.03
CA VAL A 49 5.57 12.23 -11.89
C VAL A 49 6.27 11.35 -12.94
N ASN A 50 6.40 11.81 -14.18
CA ASN A 50 7.10 11.07 -15.24
C ASN A 50 8.62 11.00 -15.07
N ALA A 51 9.20 11.74 -14.13
CA ALA A 51 10.62 11.68 -13.78
C ALA A 51 10.89 10.76 -12.57
N LEU A 52 9.84 10.19 -11.97
CA LEU A 52 9.95 9.23 -10.88
C LEU A 52 10.25 7.83 -11.43
N SER A 53 11.04 7.06 -10.70
CA SER A 53 11.11 5.61 -10.94
C SER A 53 9.75 4.95 -10.61
N LYS A 54 9.54 3.69 -11.04
CA LYS A 54 8.30 2.96 -10.69
C LYS A 54 8.07 2.94 -9.17
N GLY A 55 9.10 2.57 -8.38
CA GLY A 55 9.01 2.55 -6.92
C GLY A 55 8.75 3.94 -6.30
N MET A 56 9.37 5.01 -6.83
CA MET A 56 9.06 6.37 -6.38
C MET A 56 7.61 6.80 -6.70
N GLY A 57 7.07 6.33 -7.83
CA GLY A 57 5.67 6.52 -8.20
C GLY A 57 4.71 5.78 -7.27
N GLU A 58 5.06 4.55 -6.85
CA GLU A 58 4.31 3.78 -5.85
C GLU A 58 4.35 4.47 -4.48
N GLN A 59 5.54 4.93 -4.04
CA GLN A 59 5.72 5.72 -2.82
C GLN A 59 4.84 6.98 -2.81
N LEU A 60 4.86 7.75 -3.91
CA LEU A 60 4.00 8.93 -4.06
C LEU A 60 2.51 8.55 -3.98
N SER A 61 2.12 7.51 -4.72
CA SER A 61 0.72 7.09 -4.80
C SER A 61 0.18 6.62 -3.45
N LEU A 62 0.99 5.86 -2.71
CA LEU A 62 0.69 5.42 -1.35
C LEU A 62 0.63 6.60 -0.37
N SER A 63 1.55 7.56 -0.51
CA SER A 63 1.54 8.78 0.32
C SER A 63 0.26 9.60 0.12
N LEU A 64 -0.17 9.80 -1.12
CA LEU A 64 -1.43 10.50 -1.43
C LEU A 64 -2.67 9.75 -0.92
N MET A 65 -2.61 8.42 -0.88
CA MET A 65 -3.68 7.59 -0.33
C MET A 65 -3.77 7.72 1.20
N LEU A 66 -2.65 7.55 1.89
CA LEU A 66 -2.56 7.61 3.35
C LEU A 66 -2.75 9.05 3.88
N ALA A 67 -2.55 10.05 3.03
CA ALA A 67 -2.88 11.45 3.31
C ALA A 67 -4.38 11.69 3.57
N ARG A 68 -5.26 10.77 3.20
CA ARG A 68 -6.71 10.89 3.45
C ARG A 68 -7.15 10.15 4.70
N ASP A 69 -8.30 10.57 5.23
CA ASP A 69 -9.00 9.92 6.34
C ASP A 69 -10.26 9.20 5.81
N ASN A 70 -10.11 7.93 5.40
CA ASN A 70 -11.21 7.11 4.87
C ASN A 70 -11.51 5.93 5.80
N ASP A 71 -12.77 5.48 5.80
CA ASP A 71 -13.16 4.27 6.54
C ASP A 71 -12.73 2.96 5.85
N VAL A 72 -12.42 3.02 4.55
CA VAL A 72 -12.08 1.85 3.74
C VAL A 72 -10.91 2.14 2.81
N TYR A 73 -9.90 1.27 2.80
CA TYR A 73 -8.76 1.29 1.88
C TYR A 73 -8.68 -0.02 1.10
N LEU A 74 -8.51 0.07 -0.21
CA LEU A 74 -8.24 -1.05 -1.09
C LEU A 74 -6.92 -0.79 -1.81
N PHE A 75 -5.94 -1.65 -1.59
CA PHE A 75 -4.63 -1.58 -2.21
C PHE A 75 -4.45 -2.76 -3.15
N ASP A 76 -4.14 -2.46 -4.41
CA ASP A 76 -3.81 -3.46 -5.42
C ASP A 76 -2.30 -3.48 -5.65
N GLU A 77 -1.62 -4.51 -5.15
CA GLU A 77 -0.16 -4.71 -5.26
C GLU A 77 0.68 -3.48 -4.86
N PRO A 78 0.41 -2.80 -3.72
CA PRO A 78 0.94 -1.46 -3.42
C PRO A 78 2.46 -1.37 -3.23
N LEU A 79 3.14 -2.52 -3.14
CA LEU A 79 4.56 -2.64 -2.75
C LEU A 79 5.35 -3.57 -3.70
N ALA A 80 4.83 -3.80 -4.90
CA ALA A 80 5.40 -4.77 -5.84
C ALA A 80 6.68 -4.26 -6.52
N ALA A 81 6.83 -2.95 -6.77
CA ALA A 81 8.02 -2.41 -7.46
C ALA A 81 9.04 -1.72 -6.55
N VAL A 82 8.88 -1.83 -5.24
CA VAL A 82 9.85 -1.32 -4.28
C VAL A 82 10.86 -2.40 -3.88
N ASP A 83 12.10 -1.97 -3.67
CA ASP A 83 13.16 -2.82 -3.14
C ASP A 83 12.88 -3.22 -1.67
N PRO A 84 13.54 -4.26 -1.12
CA PRO A 84 13.27 -4.73 0.24
C PRO A 84 13.45 -3.67 1.34
N VAL A 85 14.43 -2.77 1.22
CA VAL A 85 14.69 -1.73 2.23
C VAL A 85 13.57 -0.70 2.23
N THR A 86 13.17 -0.25 1.04
CA THR A 86 12.03 0.66 0.87
C THR A 86 10.73 0.02 1.33
N ARG A 87 10.53 -1.28 1.07
CA ARG A 87 9.35 -2.03 1.50
C ARG A 87 9.16 -1.99 3.02
N ASP A 88 10.22 -2.26 3.78
CA ASP A 88 10.16 -2.25 5.25
C ASP A 88 9.76 -0.87 5.79
N ALA A 89 10.20 0.21 5.14
CA ALA A 89 9.80 1.57 5.48
C ALA A 89 8.31 1.81 5.17
N LEU A 90 7.84 1.37 4.00
CA LEU A 90 6.44 1.54 3.60
C LEU A 90 5.47 0.72 4.45
N VAL A 91 5.86 -0.49 4.86
CA VAL A 91 5.07 -1.30 5.82
C VAL A 91 4.86 -0.53 7.13
N LYS A 92 5.90 0.10 7.66
CA LYS A 92 5.80 0.93 8.87
C LYS A 92 4.90 2.14 8.64
N ILE A 93 5.03 2.81 7.51
CA ILE A 93 4.19 3.94 7.13
C ILE A 93 2.71 3.53 7.03
N ILE A 94 2.39 2.43 6.35
CA ILE A 94 1.01 1.93 6.24
C ILE A 94 0.42 1.70 7.64
N ARG A 95 1.16 1.00 8.53
CA ARG A 95 0.68 0.75 9.89
C ARG A 95 0.51 2.02 10.72
N ALA A 96 1.37 3.01 10.53
CA ALA A 96 1.35 4.25 11.29
C ALA A 96 0.23 5.21 10.85
N TYR A 97 -0.09 5.22 9.55
CA TYR A 97 -0.98 6.22 8.96
C TYR A 97 -2.37 5.71 8.60
N LEU A 98 -2.61 4.38 8.61
CA LEU A 98 -3.97 3.85 8.51
C LEU A 98 -4.79 4.28 9.74
N PRO A 99 -5.98 4.88 9.54
CA PRO A 99 -6.84 5.26 10.66
C PRO A 99 -7.25 4.04 11.49
N PRO A 100 -7.28 4.15 12.83
CA PRO A 100 -7.81 3.08 13.67
C PRO A 100 -9.24 2.71 13.28
N GLY A 101 -9.47 1.42 13.02
CA GLY A 101 -10.79 0.90 12.63
C GLY A 101 -11.11 0.99 11.14
N ALA A 102 -10.23 1.55 10.31
CA ALA A 102 -10.40 1.53 8.87
C ALA A 102 -10.29 0.09 8.32
N VAL A 103 -11.26 -0.30 7.49
CA VAL A 103 -11.23 -1.59 6.79
C VAL A 103 -10.19 -1.50 5.68
N THR A 104 -9.14 -2.31 5.78
CA THR A 104 -8.07 -2.32 4.78
C THR A 104 -8.00 -3.68 4.10
N ILE A 105 -8.11 -3.67 2.77
CA ILE A 105 -7.89 -4.85 1.92
C ILE A 105 -6.65 -4.57 1.07
N LEU A 106 -5.70 -5.49 1.10
CA LEU A 106 -4.48 -5.42 0.32
C LEU A 106 -4.33 -6.72 -0.47
N SER A 107 -4.27 -6.62 -1.79
CA SER A 107 -3.86 -7.74 -2.65
C SER A 107 -2.34 -7.75 -2.77
N THR A 108 -1.76 -8.95 -2.72
CA THR A 108 -0.33 -9.14 -2.93
C THR A 108 -0.04 -10.59 -3.30
N HIS A 109 0.91 -10.80 -4.20
CA HIS A 109 1.58 -12.09 -4.38
C HIS A 109 2.88 -12.21 -3.56
N LEU A 110 3.30 -11.11 -2.92
CA LEU A 110 4.45 -11.04 -2.03
C LEU A 110 4.00 -11.14 -0.57
N ILE A 111 4.26 -12.28 0.08
CA ILE A 111 3.94 -12.48 1.49
C ILE A 111 5.12 -12.05 2.38
N PHE A 112 6.33 -12.36 1.94
CA PHE A 112 7.56 -12.08 2.68
C PHE A 112 7.78 -10.57 2.86
N GLY A 113 7.89 -10.15 4.12
CA GLY A 113 8.08 -8.77 4.53
C GLY A 113 6.77 -7.99 4.75
N LEU A 114 5.61 -8.57 4.43
CA LEU A 114 4.30 -7.92 4.60
C LEU A 114 3.46 -8.52 5.73
N GLN A 115 3.92 -9.60 6.37
CA GLN A 115 3.13 -10.37 7.33
C GLN A 115 2.61 -9.53 8.51
N ASP A 116 3.34 -8.47 8.87
CA ASP A 116 2.99 -7.55 9.95
C ASP A 116 1.83 -6.59 9.61
N LEU A 117 1.40 -6.55 8.35
CA LEU A 117 0.24 -5.76 7.91
C LEU A 117 -1.09 -6.49 8.09
N PHE A 118 -1.07 -7.81 8.26
CA PHE A 118 -2.27 -8.63 8.12
C PHE A 118 -2.76 -9.17 9.46
N ASP A 119 -4.04 -8.96 9.73
CA ASP A 119 -4.79 -9.63 10.80
C ASP A 119 -5.57 -10.85 10.28
N SER A 120 -5.71 -10.97 8.95
CA SER A 120 -6.33 -12.09 8.24
C SER A 120 -5.78 -12.23 6.83
N CYS A 121 -5.79 -13.44 6.27
CA CYS A 121 -5.38 -13.73 4.90
C CYS A 121 -6.45 -14.54 4.16
N MET A 122 -6.63 -14.24 2.88
CA MET A 122 -7.48 -15.00 1.96
C MET A 122 -6.65 -15.33 0.72
N VAL A 123 -6.67 -16.58 0.27
CA VAL A 123 -5.95 -17.01 -0.94
C VAL A 123 -6.96 -17.37 -2.01
N LEU A 124 -6.86 -16.68 -3.14
CA LEU A 124 -7.62 -17.00 -4.34
C LEU A 124 -6.72 -17.74 -5.34
N HIS A 125 -7.24 -18.85 -5.88
CA HIS A 125 -6.60 -19.62 -6.94
C HIS A 125 -7.66 -20.01 -7.98
N ASP A 126 -7.42 -19.73 -9.25
CA ASP A 126 -8.36 -19.97 -10.36
C ASP A 126 -9.79 -19.47 -10.10
N GLY A 127 -9.91 -18.27 -9.53
CA GLY A 127 -11.19 -17.63 -9.23
C GLY A 127 -11.95 -18.24 -8.05
N LYS A 128 -11.33 -19.16 -7.29
CA LYS A 128 -11.89 -19.80 -6.09
C LYS A 128 -11.11 -19.40 -4.86
N LEU A 129 -11.82 -19.20 -3.75
CA LEU A 129 -11.21 -19.06 -2.44
C LEU A 129 -10.78 -20.44 -1.95
N ILE A 130 -9.47 -20.65 -1.78
CA ILE A 130 -8.89 -21.94 -1.37
C ILE A 130 -8.40 -21.92 0.08
N LEU A 131 -8.18 -20.75 0.66
CA LEU A 131 -7.76 -20.56 2.04
C LEU A 131 -8.36 -19.28 2.61
N GLN A 132 -8.78 -19.31 3.87
CA GLN A 132 -9.14 -18.13 4.66
C GLN A 132 -8.72 -18.35 6.10
N GLU A 133 -7.82 -17.52 6.60
CA GLU A 133 -7.21 -17.70 7.92
C GLU A 133 -7.11 -16.37 8.68
N GLN A 134 -7.24 -16.45 10.01
CA GLN A 134 -6.97 -15.33 10.90
C GLN A 134 -5.53 -15.40 11.39
N ILE A 135 -4.83 -14.27 11.40
CA ILE A 135 -3.43 -14.16 11.81
C ILE A 135 -3.42 -13.55 13.21
N ALA A 136 -3.55 -14.40 14.22
CA ALA A 136 -3.70 -13.97 15.61
C ALA A 136 -2.36 -13.92 16.35
N SER A 137 -1.41 -14.78 15.97
CA SER A 137 -0.15 -14.97 16.68
C SER A 137 1.08 -14.57 15.86
N ALA A 138 2.24 -14.47 16.52
CA ALA A 138 3.52 -14.29 15.83
C ALA A 138 3.92 -15.56 15.06
N GLU A 139 3.51 -16.74 15.54
CA GLU A 139 3.74 -18.02 14.87
C GLU A 139 2.95 -18.10 13.56
N ASP A 140 1.69 -17.64 13.55
CA ASP A 140 0.85 -17.56 12.35
C ASP A 140 1.52 -16.68 11.29
N ARG A 141 2.03 -15.50 11.70
CA ARG A 141 2.75 -14.58 10.80
C ARG A 141 4.01 -15.23 10.22
N ALA A 142 4.78 -15.94 11.05
CA ALA A 142 6.00 -16.62 10.60
C ALA A 142 5.70 -17.75 9.61
N ASN A 143 4.58 -18.45 9.79
CA ASN A 143 4.19 -19.59 8.95
C ASN A 143 3.33 -19.21 7.73
N LEU A 144 2.85 -17.97 7.63
CA LEU A 144 1.90 -17.53 6.61
C LEU A 144 2.33 -17.89 5.19
N GLU A 145 3.60 -17.66 4.84
CA GLU A 145 4.09 -17.97 3.50
C GLU A 145 4.04 -19.47 3.18
N ASN A 146 4.39 -20.32 4.14
CA ASN A 146 4.33 -21.77 3.98
C ASN A 146 2.88 -22.24 3.86
N MET A 147 1.98 -21.71 4.68
CA MET A 147 0.57 -22.03 4.66
C MET A 147 -0.08 -21.70 3.30
N VAL A 148 0.24 -20.54 2.72
CA VAL A 148 -0.25 -20.17 1.38
C VAL A 148 0.33 -21.08 0.30
N LYS A 149 1.63 -21.41 0.37
CA LYS A 149 2.26 -22.35 -0.57
C LYS A 149 1.63 -23.73 -0.53
N GLU A 150 1.39 -24.27 0.66
CA GLU A 150 0.73 -25.57 0.84
C GLU A 150 -0.70 -25.57 0.31
N ALA A 151 -1.47 -24.50 0.56
CA ALA A 151 -2.83 -24.37 0.06
C ALA A 151 -2.88 -24.37 -1.49
N ILE A 152 -1.93 -23.70 -2.15
CA ILE A 152 -1.84 -23.64 -3.61
C ILE A 152 -1.38 -24.98 -4.20
N LEU A 153 -0.42 -25.66 -3.57
CA LEU A 153 0.14 -26.92 -4.08
C LEU A 153 -0.74 -28.14 -3.79
N GLY A 154 -1.57 -28.07 -2.75
CA GLY A 154 -2.48 -29.15 -2.34
C GLY A 154 -3.89 -29.07 -2.93
N GLY A 155 -4.20 -28.02 -3.69
CA GLY A 155 -5.49 -27.76 -4.34
C GLY A 155 -5.68 -28.42 -5.70
#